data_AF-A0A951VVN3-F1
#
_entry.id   AF-A0A951VVN3-F1
#
_cell.length_a   1.000
_cell.length_b   1.000
_cell.length_c   1.000
_cell.angle_alpha   90.00
_cell.angle_beta   90.00
_cell.angle_gamma   90.00
#
_symmetry.space_group_name_H-M   'P 1'
#
loop_
_entity.id
_entity.type
_entity.pdbx_description
1 polymer ?
#
loop_
_entity_poly.entity_id
_entity_poly.type
_entity_poly.pdbx_seq_one_letter_code
_entity_poly.pdbx_strand_id
1 'polypeptide(L)' 'MLPSNQEVLEAETIRSVEELGKLVRDYRKSHNLTLETISGLSRLSTRFLSEFERGKETAALRLLIVTTYY' A
#
# COMPACT_ATOMS: atom_id res chain seq x y z
N MET A 1 -9.51 15.62 29.29
CA MET A 1 -8.15 15.08 29.09
C MET A 1 -8.09 14.62 27.64
N LEU A 2 -7.50 15.42 26.76
CA LEU A 2 -7.36 15.08 25.33
C LEU A 2 -6.16 14.14 25.18
N PRO A 3 -6.24 13.07 24.39
CA PRO A 3 -5.12 12.16 24.22
C PRO A 3 -3.92 12.92 23.65
N SER A 4 -2.78 12.75 24.33
CA SER A 4 -1.48 13.28 23.93
C SER A 4 -1.09 12.71 22.57
N ASN A 5 -0.58 13.59 21.72
CA ASN A 5 -0.17 13.40 20.31
C ASN A 5 1.00 12.40 20.11
N GLN A 6 1.17 11.41 20.99
CA GLN A 6 2.27 10.46 21.04
C GLN A 6 1.85 9.00 20.78
N GLU A 7 0.56 8.71 20.55
CA GLU A 7 0.13 7.47 19.87
C GLU A 7 0.20 7.61 18.34
N VAL A 8 1.12 8.43 17.83
CA VAL A 8 1.45 8.39 16.40
C VAL A 8 2.22 7.10 16.21
N LEU A 9 1.45 6.06 15.87
CA LEU A 9 1.82 4.75 15.35
C LEU A 9 3.32 4.70 15.00
N GLU A 10 4.06 3.76 15.61
CA GLU A 10 5.42 3.42 15.17
C GLU A 10 5.37 3.07 13.69
N ALA A 11 5.49 4.08 12.82
CA ALA A 11 5.43 3.93 11.40
C ALA A 11 6.79 3.35 11.03
N GLU A 12 6.80 2.03 10.84
CA GLU A 12 7.95 1.30 10.32
C GLU A 12 8.51 2.07 9.13
N THR A 13 9.74 2.57 9.26
CA THR A 13 10.32 3.45 8.24
C THR A 13 10.61 2.60 7.01
N ILE A 14 9.88 2.87 5.93
CA ILE A 14 10.09 2.23 4.63
C ILE A 14 11.31 2.88 3.96
N ARG A 15 12.35 2.09 3.70
CA ARG A 15 13.64 2.54 3.15
C ARG A 15 13.83 2.24 1.67
N SER A 16 12.93 1.46 1.06
CA SER A 16 13.01 1.10 -0.36
C SER A 16 11.64 0.87 -1.01
N VAL A 17 11.59 0.95 -2.34
CA VAL A 17 10.40 0.61 -3.14
C VAL A 17 10.01 -0.86 -2.98
N GLU A 18 11.01 -1.73 -2.79
CA GLU A 18 10.82 -3.15 -2.49
C GLU A 18 10.07 -3.34 -1.16
N GLU A 19 10.51 -2.66 -0.10
CA GLU A 19 9.84 -2.69 1.21
C GLU A 19 8.41 -2.17 1.13
N LEU A 20 8.17 -1.10 0.38
CA LEU A 20 6.83 -0.57 0.15
C LEU A 20 5.93 -1.58 -0.59
N GLY A 21 6.43 -2.16 -1.69
CA GLY A 21 5.70 -3.14 -2.49
C GLY A 21 5.35 -4.38 -1.68
N LYS A 22 6.29 -4.84 -0.85
CA LYS A 22 6.08 -5.96 0.08
C LYS A 22 5.00 -5.63 1.11
N LEU A 23 5.06 -4.47 1.76
CA LEU A 23 4.07 -4.05 2.75
C LEU A 23 2.66 -4.01 2.15
N VAL A 24 2.51 -3.42 0.97
CA VAL A 24 1.21 -3.33 0.28
C VAL A 24 0.70 -4.72 -0.11
N ARG A 25 1.58 -5.61 -0.57
CA ARG A 25 1.23 -7.01 -0.88
C ARG A 25 0.76 -7.77 0.34
N ASP A 26 1.47 -7.63 1.46
CA ASP A 26 1.13 -8.30 2.71
C ASP A 26 -0.22 -7.82 3.23
N TYR A 27 -0.46 -6.50 3.24
CA TYR A 27 -1.76 -5.92 3.59
C TYR A 27 -2.90 -6.42 2.69
N ARG A 28 -2.69 -6.42 1.36
CA ARG A 28 -3.70 -6.89 0.41
C ARG A 28 -4.07 -8.35 0.68
N LYS A 29 -3.06 -9.20 0.90
CA LYS A 29 -3.27 -10.62 1.19
C LYS A 29 -3.92 -10.86 2.55
N SER A 30 -3.55 -10.10 3.59
CA SER A 30 -4.17 -10.25 4.92
C SER A 30 -5.66 -9.91 4.92
N HIS A 31 -6.10 -9.06 3.98
CA HIS A 31 -7.51 -8.70 3.77
C HIS A 31 -8.21 -9.51 2.67
N ASN A 32 -7.57 -10.59 2.16
CA ASN A 32 -8.10 -11.44 1.08
C ASN A 32 -8.51 -10.68 -0.20
N LEU A 33 -7.86 -9.54 -0.47
CA LEU A 33 -8.14 -8.73 -1.65
C LEU A 33 -7.35 -9.26 -2.86
N THR A 34 -8.00 -9.33 -4.02
CA THR A 34 -7.31 -9.69 -5.26
C THR A 34 -6.74 -8.44 -5.93
N LEU A 35 -5.75 -8.61 -6.82
CA LEU A 35 -5.28 -7.49 -7.66
C LEU A 35 -6.40 -6.94 -8.54
N GLU A 36 -7.32 -7.80 -8.99
CA GLU A 36 -8.49 -7.41 -9.78
C GLU A 36 -9.46 -6.55 -8.96
N THR A 37 -9.70 -6.90 -7.69
CA THR A 37 -10.51 -6.09 -6.77
C THR A 37 -9.91 -4.70 -6.60
N ILE A 38 -8.61 -4.59 -6.35
CA ILE A 38 -7.93 -3.28 -6.21
C ILE A 38 -7.92 -2.52 -7.54
N SER A 39 -7.76 -3.22 -8.66
CA SER A 39 -7.81 -2.63 -10.00
C SER A 39 -9.19 -2.05 -10.30
N GLY A 40 -10.27 -2.75 -9.95
CA GLY A 40 -11.64 -2.27 -10.12
C GLY A 40 -12.02 -1.10 -9.22
N LEU A 41 -11.34 -0.94 -8.08
CA LEU A 41 -11.52 0.17 -7.14
C LEU A 41 -10.59 1.36 -7.41
N SER A 42 -9.69 1.25 -8.39
CA SER A 42 -8.69 2.27 -8.70
C SER A 42 -8.60 2.51 -10.21
N ARG A 43 -7.70 3.40 -10.64
CA ARG A 43 -7.36 3.58 -12.06
C ARG A 43 -6.12 2.77 -12.46
N LEU A 44 -5.69 1.83 -11.62
CA LEU A 44 -4.46 1.07 -11.81
C LEU A 44 -4.77 -0.29 -12.44
N SER A 45 -3.93 -0.72 -13.37
CA SER A 45 -4.04 -2.07 -13.94
C SER A 45 -3.51 -3.12 -12.98
N THR A 46 -4.04 -4.34 -13.08
CA THR A 46 -3.50 -5.51 -12.36
C THR A 46 -2.01 -5.74 -12.64
N ARG A 47 -1.56 -5.47 -13.88
CA ARG A 47 -0.14 -5.51 -14.25
C ARG A 47 0.67 -4.50 -13.44
N PHE A 48 0.24 -3.24 -13.38
CA PHE A 48 0.95 -2.21 -12.62
C PHE A 48 1.02 -2.58 -11.14
N LEU A 49 -0.11 -2.95 -10.54
CA LEU A 49 -0.19 -3.36 -9.13
C LEU A 49 0.74 -4.56 -8.86
N SER A 50 0.79 -5.52 -9.78
CA SER A 50 1.65 -6.68 -9.60
C SER A 50 3.15 -6.36 -9.71
N GLU A 51 3.56 -5.40 -10.54
CA GLU A 51 4.96 -4.98 -10.66
C GLU A 51 5.36 -4.09 -9.47
N PHE A 52 4.43 -3.27 -8.99
CA PHE A 52 4.57 -2.47 -7.78
C PHE A 52 4.80 -3.34 -6.53
N GLU A 53 3.98 -4.37 -6.33
CA GLU A 53 4.14 -5.32 -5.22
C GLU A 53 5.45 -6.12 -5.25
N ARG A 54 6.14 -6.13 -6.39
CA ARG A 54 7.46 -6.77 -6.58
C ARG A 54 8.61 -5.76 -6.59
N GLY A 55 8.36 -4.54 -6.12
CA GLY A 55 9.41 -3.54 -5.89
C GLY A 55 10.07 -2.96 -7.14
N LYS A 56 9.48 -3.13 -8.34
CA LYS A 56 10.09 -2.56 -9.54
C LYS A 56 10.09 -1.03 -9.47
N GLU A 57 11.28 -0.42 -9.52
CA GLU A 57 11.54 1.02 -9.34
C GLU A 57 10.61 1.95 -10.13
N THR A 58 10.18 1.53 -11.32
CA THR A 58 9.31 2.34 -12.21
C THR A 58 7.84 2.40 -11.79
N ALA A 59 7.42 1.62 -10.79
CA ALA A 59 6.05 1.62 -10.28
C ALA A 59 5.84 2.57 -9.08
N ALA A 60 6.91 3.14 -8.54
CA ALA A 60 6.83 4.06 -7.41
C ALA A 60 6.56 5.49 -7.88
N LEU A 61 5.31 5.95 -7.72
CA LEU A 61 4.87 7.36 -7.49
C LEU A 61 3.39 7.61 -7.86
N ARG A 62 2.49 6.62 -7.73
CA ARG A 62 1.03 6.86 -7.87
C ARG A 62 0.20 5.87 -7.03
N LEU A 63 0.52 5.75 -5.75
CA LEU A 63 -0.38 5.11 -4.78
C LEU A 63 -0.35 5.89 -3.46
N LEU A 64 -0.96 7.08 -3.48
CA LEU A 64 -1.35 7.78 -2.27
C LEU A 64 -2.88 7.70 -2.17
N ILE A 65 -3.38 7.22 -1.02
CA ILE A 65 -4.75 7.43 -0.52
C ILE A 65 -5.85 6.57 -1.18
N VAL A 66 -5.98 5.30 -0.80
CA VAL A 66 -7.31 4.61 -0.86
C VAL A 66 -7.67 3.89 0.44
N THR A 67 -6.73 3.62 1.35
CA THR A 67 -7.01 2.79 2.54
C THR A 67 -7.40 3.56 3.81
N THR A 68 -7.46 4.89 3.79
CA THR A 68 -7.80 5.69 5.00
C THR A 68 -9.30 5.94 5.18
N TYR A 69 -10.17 5.47 4.28
CA TYR A 69 -11.61 5.69 4.40
C TYR A 69 -12.42 4.52 3.86
N TYR A 70 -12.52 3.40 4.57
CA TYR A 70 -13.68 2.50 4.60
C TYR A 70 -13.63 1.61 5.85
#